data_AF-A0A966QLW4-F1
#
_entry.id   AF-A0A966QLW4-F1
#
_cell.length_a   1.000
_cell.length_b   1.000
_cell.length_c   1.000
_cell.angle_alpha   90.00
_cell.angle_beta   90.00
_cell.angle_gamma   90.00
#
_symmetry.space_group_name_H-M   'P 1'
#
loop_
_entity.id
_entity.type
_entity.pdbx_description
1 polymer ?
#
loop_
_entity_poly.entity_id
_entity_poly.type
_entity_poly.pdbx_seq_one_letter_code
_entity_poly.pdbx_strand_id
1 'polypeptide(L)'
;MRVELRQSGSGRLLDQLEVVDLSEVPHPGRWFTSAGQSFLVLQRSHRYQFRGGRYQLTAVALQVKPQQRPVDARIWREQWVIGDPSCRFNARSPLLRCAVLPDGPCDRCSHYEAGNGTEG
;
A
#
# COMPACT_ATOMS: atom_id res chain seq x y z
N MET A 1 12.07 -1.97 17.19
CA MET A 1 10.68 -2.46 17.23
C MET A 1 10.52 -3.41 16.07
N ARG A 2 10.11 -4.64 16.35
CA ARG A 2 10.04 -5.68 15.34
C ARG A 2 8.84 -5.47 14.41
N VAL A 3 9.10 -5.51 13.11
CA VAL A 3 8.08 -5.51 12.05
C VAL A 3 8.20 -6.81 11.25
N GLU A 4 7.13 -7.58 11.16
CA GLU A 4 7.05 -8.80 10.36
C GLU A 4 6.37 -8.51 9.02
N LEU A 5 7.05 -8.81 7.91
CA LEU A 5 6.45 -8.75 6.58
C LEU A 5 5.86 -10.12 6.27
N ARG A 6 4.54 -10.18 6.05
CA ARG A 6 3.81 -11.43 5.80
C ARG A 6 3.14 -11.37 4.44
N GLN A 7 3.31 -12.44 3.67
CA GLN A 7 2.67 -12.57 2.37
C GLN A 7 1.15 -12.61 2.51
N SER A 8 0.45 -11.76 1.77
CA SER A 8 -1.01 -11.75 1.75
C SER A 8 -1.58 -13.11 1.30
N GLY A 9 -2.62 -13.58 1.97
CA GLY A 9 -3.28 -14.86 1.68
C GLY A 9 -2.63 -16.06 2.38
N SER A 10 -1.32 -16.28 2.21
CA SER A 10 -0.64 -17.41 2.87
C SER A 10 -0.19 -17.11 4.29
N GLY A 11 -0.03 -15.82 4.64
CA GLY A 11 0.52 -15.38 5.92
C GLY A 11 2.00 -15.72 6.11
N ARG A 12 2.68 -16.29 5.11
CA ARG A 12 4.09 -16.70 5.18
C ARG A 12 4.97 -15.50 5.56
N LEU A 13 5.86 -15.68 6.54
CA LEU A 13 6.86 -14.66 6.87
C LEU A 13 7.84 -14.53 5.69
N LEU A 14 7.91 -13.33 5.13
CA LEU A 14 8.79 -13.00 4.00
C LEU A 14 10.08 -12.36 4.49
N ASP A 15 9.98 -11.50 5.49
CA ASP A 15 11.10 -10.73 6.01
C ASP A 15 10.77 -10.17 7.40
N GLN A 16 11.79 -9.67 8.09
CA GLN A 16 11.67 -9.00 9.37
C GLN A 16 12.55 -7.75 9.41
N LEU A 17 11.96 -6.63 9.82
CA LEU A 17 12.63 -5.35 9.97
C LEU A 17 12.68 -4.95 11.44
N GLU A 18 13.72 -4.20 11.80
CA GLU A 18 13.74 -3.42 13.03
C GLU A 18 13.61 -1.94 12.67
N VAL A 19 12.61 -1.29 13.25
CA VAL A 19 12.41 0.16 13.15
C VAL A 19 12.62 0.81 14.52
N VAL A 20 13.05 2.07 14.55
CA VAL A 20 13.29 2.77 15.82
C VAL A 20 11.95 3.25 16.39
N ASP A 21 11.15 3.93 15.57
CA ASP A 21 9.86 4.49 15.95
C ASP A 21 8.67 3.79 15.25
N LEU A 22 7.52 3.74 15.93
CA LEU A 22 6.30 3.13 15.39
C LEU A 22 5.74 3.89 14.16
N SER A 23 6.03 5.19 14.06
CA SER A 23 5.67 6.06 12.94
C SER A 23 6.45 5.76 11.65
N GLU A 24 7.62 5.12 11.76
CA GLU A 24 8.41 4.67 10.61
C GLU A 24 7.79 3.45 9.91
N VAL A 25 6.88 2.73 10.59
CA VAL A 25 6.23 1.56 10.02
C VAL A 25 5.34 1.97 8.84
N PRO A 26 5.56 1.40 7.63
CA PRO A 26 4.75 1.70 6.46
C PRO A 26 3.24 1.53 6.68
N HIS A 27 2.47 2.51 6.22
CA HIS A 27 1.02 2.50 6.29
C HIS A 27 0.40 1.72 5.11
N PRO A 28 -0.81 1.14 5.28
CA PRO A 28 -1.55 0.54 4.18
C PRO A 28 -1.66 1.47 2.96
N GLY A 29 -1.56 0.90 1.77
CA GLY A 29 -1.56 1.64 0.51
C GLY A 29 -0.22 2.25 0.11
N ARG A 30 0.84 2.10 0.93
CA ARG A 30 2.20 2.51 0.54
C ARG A 30 3.00 1.34 -0.04
N TRP A 31 3.79 1.65 -1.06
CA TRP A 31 4.91 0.80 -1.46
C TRP A 31 6.15 1.14 -0.64
N PHE A 32 6.94 0.12 -0.34
CA PHE A 32 8.28 0.27 0.23
C PHE A 32 9.18 -0.86 -0.29
N THR A 33 10.49 -0.74 -0.06
CA THR A 33 11.48 -1.73 -0.48
C THR A 33 12.13 -2.37 0.75
N SER A 34 12.29 -3.69 0.71
CA SER A 34 13.12 -4.44 1.67
C SER A 34 13.94 -5.48 0.93
N ALA A 35 15.22 -5.62 1.28
CA ALA A 35 16.15 -6.57 0.65
C ALA A 35 16.13 -6.54 -0.90
N GLY A 36 15.98 -5.36 -1.50
CA GLY A 36 15.90 -5.18 -2.96
C GLY A 36 14.56 -5.53 -3.60
N GLN A 37 13.57 -6.01 -2.84
CA GLN A 37 12.22 -6.31 -3.33
C GLN A 37 11.22 -5.22 -2.93
N SER A 38 10.31 -4.86 -3.85
CA SER A 38 9.22 -3.90 -3.58
C SER A 38 7.96 -4.62 -3.12
N PHE A 39 7.29 -4.01 -2.13
CA PHE A 39 6.08 -4.53 -1.51
C PHE A 39 5.03 -3.44 -1.40
N LEU A 40 3.77 -3.77 -1.69
CA LEU A 40 2.61 -2.97 -1.33
C LEU A 40 2.07 -3.43 0.02
N VAL A 41 1.90 -2.50 0.97
CA VAL A 41 1.25 -2.78 2.26
C VAL A 41 -0.26 -2.84 2.07
N LEU A 42 -0.86 -3.98 2.38
CA LEU A 42 -2.31 -4.17 2.33
C LEU A 42 -2.97 -3.94 3.68
N GLN A 43 -2.35 -4.44 4.76
CA GLN A 43 -2.88 -4.33 6.11
C GLN A 43 -1.74 -4.17 7.12
N ARG A 44 -2.01 -3.42 8.18
CA ARG A 44 -1.15 -3.26 9.35
C ARG A 44 -1.87 -3.78 10.58
N SER A 45 -1.24 -4.65 11.35
CA SER A 45 -1.83 -5.22 12.57
C SER A 45 -0.82 -5.28 13.69
N HIS A 46 -1.23 -4.89 14.89
CA HIS A 46 -0.37 -4.89 16.07
C HIS A 46 -0.46 -6.23 16.79
N ARG A 47 0.69 -6.74 17.25
CA ARG A 47 0.77 -7.96 18.07
C ARG A 47 1.07 -7.60 19.50
N TYR A 48 0.07 -7.73 20.35
CA TYR A 48 0.21 -7.49 21.78
C TYR A 48 0.36 -8.82 22.54
N GLN A 49 1.14 -8.78 23.61
CA GLN A 49 1.20 -9.87 24.57
C GLN A 49 0.93 -9.32 25.97
N PHE A 50 0.16 -10.06 26.75
CA PHE A 50 -0.09 -9.73 28.15
C PHE A 50 1.10 -10.20 29.01
N ARG A 51 1.80 -9.27 29.65
CA ARG A 51 2.94 -9.54 30.54
C ARG A 51 2.90 -8.62 31.75
N GLY A 52 3.02 -9.18 32.95
CA GLY A 52 3.08 -8.41 34.20
C GLY A 52 1.88 -7.48 34.40
N GLY A 53 0.67 -7.93 34.11
CA GLY A 53 -0.56 -7.16 34.32
C GLY A 53 -0.90 -6.12 33.23
N ARG A 54 -0.12 -6.03 32.15
CA ARG A 54 -0.37 -5.08 31.04
C ARG A 54 -0.16 -5.71 29.67
N TYR A 55 -0.84 -5.19 28.66
CA TYR A 55 -0.55 -5.49 27.25
C TYR A 55 0.67 -4.71 26.79
N GLN A 56 1.61 -5.42 26.18
CA GLN A 56 2.83 -4.84 25.60
C GLN A 56 2.86 -5.13 24.11
N LEU A 57 3.18 -4.11 23.31
CA LEU A 57 3.38 -4.28 21.87
C LEU A 57 4.67 -5.08 21.65
N THR A 58 4.55 -6.25 21.03
CA THR A 58 5.68 -7.15 20.77
C THR A 58 6.18 -7.11 19.34
N ALA A 59 5.28 -6.82 18.39
CA ALA A 59 5.61 -6.64 16.98
C ALA A 59 4.48 -5.92 16.25
N VAL A 60 4.78 -5.39 15.07
CA VAL A 60 3.78 -5.04 14.06
C VAL A 60 3.87 -6.04 12.92
N ALA A 61 2.74 -6.60 12.50
CA ALA A 61 2.66 -7.44 11.31
C ALA A 61 2.09 -6.64 10.14
N LEU A 62 2.83 -6.60 9.04
CA LEU A 62 2.37 -6.05 7.76
C LEU A 62 1.97 -7.20 6.85
N GLN A 63 0.73 -7.22 6.40
CA GLN A 63 0.34 -8.07 5.27
C GLN A 63 0.69 -7.33 3.99
N VAL A 64 1.53 -7.94 3.17
CA VAL A 64 2.11 -7.32 1.98
C VAL A 64 1.92 -8.17 0.74
N LYS A 65 1.82 -7.49 -0.41
CA LYS A 65 1.88 -8.09 -1.74
C LYS A 65 3.22 -7.74 -2.39
N PRO A 66 4.07 -8.71 -2.77
CA PRO A 66 5.23 -8.45 -3.62
C PRO A 66 4.76 -7.80 -4.93
N GLN A 67 5.16 -6.57 -5.16
CA GLN A 67 4.70 -5.78 -6.30
C GLN A 67 5.63 -4.60 -6.51
N GLN A 68 6.10 -4.42 -7.74
CA GLN A 68 6.78 -3.18 -8.12
C GLN A 68 5.77 -2.03 -8.10
N ARG A 69 6.17 -0.87 -7.56
CA ARG A 69 5.36 0.34 -7.65
C ARG A 69 5.13 0.68 -9.13
N PRO A 70 3.88 0.80 -9.60
CA PRO A 70 3.61 1.20 -10.99
C PRO A 70 4.27 2.54 -11.31
N VAL A 71 4.80 2.66 -12.53
CA VAL A 71 5.55 3.86 -12.97
C VAL A 71 4.70 5.13 -12.97
N ASP A 72 3.39 4.98 -13.11
CA ASP A 72 2.40 6.06 -13.15
C ASP A 72 1.65 6.22 -11.82
N ALA A 73 2.09 5.53 -10.76
CA ALA A 73 1.57 5.77 -9.42
C ALA A 73 1.97 7.18 -8.94
N ARG A 74 1.02 7.90 -8.33
CA ARG A 74 1.22 9.28 -7.83
C ARG A 74 0.45 9.51 -6.55
N ILE A 75 0.82 10.54 -5.80
CA ILE A 75 0.03 11.02 -4.66
C ILE A 75 -1.13 11.87 -5.18
N TRP A 76 -2.35 11.59 -4.69
CA TRP A 76 -3.55 12.36 -4.93
C TRP A 76 -4.37 12.40 -3.65
N ARG A 77 -4.67 13.60 -3.12
CA ARG A 77 -5.38 13.79 -1.84
C ARG A 77 -4.83 12.89 -0.72
N GLU A 78 -3.52 13.01 -0.49
CA GLU A 78 -2.76 12.32 0.58
C GLU A 78 -2.60 10.79 0.43
N GLN A 79 -3.19 10.18 -0.59
CA GLN A 79 -3.10 8.75 -0.85
C GLN A 79 -2.42 8.45 -2.19
N TRP A 80 -1.83 7.26 -2.30
CA TRP A 80 -1.31 6.79 -3.57
C TRP A 80 -2.45 6.32 -4.47
N VAL A 81 -2.38 6.70 -5.74
CA VAL A 81 -3.28 6.25 -6.81
C VAL A 81 -2.45 5.77 -7.99
N ILE A 82 -2.95 4.76 -8.71
CA ILE A 82 -2.33 4.30 -9.96
C ILE A 82 -3.01 4.98 -11.14
N GLY A 83 -2.24 5.54 -12.08
CA GLY A 83 -2.75 6.22 -13.26
C GLY A 83 -3.16 7.67 -13.01
N ASP A 84 -4.03 8.17 -13.88
CA ASP A 84 -4.50 9.56 -13.83
C ASP A 84 -5.78 9.70 -12.98
N PRO A 85 -5.72 10.35 -11.81
CA PRO A 85 -6.89 10.53 -10.92
C PRO A 85 -7.94 11.50 -11.47
N SER A 86 -7.62 12.28 -12.51
CA SER A 86 -8.58 13.14 -13.19
C SER A 86 -9.54 12.34 -14.08
N CYS A 87 -9.21 11.10 -14.45
CA CYS A 87 -10.12 10.22 -15.18
C CYS A 87 -11.26 9.76 -14.27
N ARG A 88 -12.52 9.87 -14.73
CA ARG A 88 -13.72 9.46 -13.96
C ARG A 88 -13.73 7.97 -13.60
N PHE A 89 -13.04 7.14 -14.38
CA PHE A 89 -12.97 5.70 -14.18
C PHE A 89 -11.81 5.30 -13.26
N ASN A 90 -10.91 6.23 -12.92
CA ASN A 90 -9.81 5.94 -12.02
C ASN A 90 -10.36 5.45 -10.68
N ALA A 91 -9.83 4.33 -10.19
CA ALA A 91 -10.29 3.75 -8.92
C ALA A 91 -9.81 4.56 -7.70
N ARG A 92 -8.96 5.58 -7.90
CA ARG A 92 -8.32 6.42 -6.89
C ARG A 92 -7.74 5.56 -5.77
N SER A 93 -7.08 4.48 -6.18
CA SER A 93 -6.64 3.41 -5.30
C SER A 93 -5.19 3.03 -5.61
N PRO A 94 -4.41 2.63 -4.59
CA PRO A 94 -3.07 2.07 -4.80
C PRO A 94 -3.11 0.62 -5.30
N LEU A 95 -4.29 -0.01 -5.39
CA LEU A 95 -4.42 -1.43 -5.77
C LEU A 95 -4.77 -1.62 -7.25
N LEU A 96 -5.54 -0.71 -7.83
CA LEU A 96 -6.10 -0.84 -9.16
C LEU A 96 -6.11 0.53 -9.84
N ARG A 97 -5.77 0.57 -11.14
CA ARG A 97 -5.84 1.79 -11.95
C ARG A 97 -7.29 2.19 -12.22
N CYS A 98 -8.05 1.30 -12.86
CA CYS A 98 -9.48 1.44 -13.11
C CYS A 98 -10.10 0.07 -13.40
N ALA A 99 -11.43 -0.03 -13.42
CA ALA A 99 -12.12 -1.26 -13.80
C ALA A 99 -12.12 -1.51 -15.32
N VAL A 100 -12.00 -0.44 -16.12
CA VAL A 100 -12.15 -0.51 -17.59
C VAL A 100 -10.89 -1.04 -18.27
N LEU A 101 -9.72 -0.52 -17.90
CA LEU A 101 -8.43 -0.96 -18.42
C LEU A 101 -7.40 -1.00 -17.27
N PRO A 102 -7.45 -2.03 -16.40
CA PRO A 102 -6.58 -2.17 -15.23
C PRO A 102 -5.09 -1.98 -15.50
N ASP A 103 -4.61 -2.48 -16.65
CA ASP A 103 -3.20 -2.46 -17.05
C ASP A 103 -2.81 -1.17 -17.82
N GLY A 104 -3.79 -0.30 -18.13
CA GLY A 104 -3.68 0.98 -18.88
C GLY A 104 -2.65 0.98 -20.02
N PRO A 105 -1.81 2.03 -20.18
CA PRO A 105 -1.75 3.31 -19.45
C PRO A 105 -2.89 4.29 -19.79
N CYS A 106 -3.03 5.39 -19.04
CA CYS A 106 -4.11 6.36 -19.20
C CYS A 106 -3.94 7.30 -20.41
N ASP A 107 -2.71 7.65 -20.78
CA ASP A 107 -2.35 8.62 -21.82
C ASP A 107 -2.83 8.25 -23.24
N ARG A 108 -2.94 6.95 -23.52
CA ARG A 108 -3.44 6.38 -24.79
C ARG A 108 -4.73 5.58 -24.63
N CYS A 109 -5.44 5.75 -23.52
CA CYS A 109 -6.65 4.99 -23.21
C CYS A 109 -7.86 5.55 -23.98
N SER A 110 -8.48 4.74 -24.84
CA SER A 110 -9.70 5.10 -25.58
C SER A 110 -10.93 5.33 -24.69
N HIS A 111 -10.88 4.88 -23.44
CA HIS A 111 -11.94 5.05 -22.45
C HIS A 111 -11.69 6.21 -21.49
N TYR A 112 -10.61 6.97 -21.68
CA TYR A 112 -10.32 8.11 -20.81
C TYR A 112 -11.44 9.15 -20.91
N GLU A 113 -11.97 9.55 -19.76
CA GLU A 113 -12.96 10.62 -19.67
C GLU A 113 -12.63 11.48 -18.45
N ALA A 114 -12.39 12.76 -18.67
CA ALA A 114 -12.13 13.72 -17.61
C ALA A 114 -13.33 13.76 -16.65
N GLY A 115 -13.09 13.58 -15.37
CA GLY A 115 -14.11 13.81 -14.34
C GLY A 115 -14.34 15.30 -14.15
N ASN A 116 -15.59 15.71 -13.94
CA ASN A 116 -15.97 17.09 -13.62
C ASN A 116 -15.56 17.49 -12.18
N GLY A 117 -14.28 17.32 -11.84
CA GLY A 117 -13.75 17.62 -10.51
C GLY A 117 -13.40 19.10 -10.38
N THR A 118 -14.33 19.90 -9.87
CA THR A 118 -14.03 21.18 -9.22
C THR A 118 -12.95 20.95 -8.16
N GLU A 119 -11.89 21.74 -8.23
CA GLU A 119 -10.79 21.74 -7.27
C GLU A 119 -11.34 22.00 -5.86
N GLY A 120 -10.98 21.13 -4.93
CA GLY A 120 -11.28 21.21 -3.52
C GLY A 120 -10.21 20.47 -2.76
#